data_AF-A0A522A2Z6-F1
#
_entry.id   AF-A0A522A2Z6-F1
#
_cell.length_a   1.000
_cell.length_b   1.000
_cell.length_c   1.000
_cell.angle_alpha   90.00
_cell.angle_beta   90.00
_cell.angle_gamma   90.00
#
_symmetry.space_group_name_H-M   'P 1'
#
loop_
_entity.id
_entity.type
_entity.pdbx_description
1 polymer ?
#
loop_
_entity_poly.entity_id
_entity_poly.type
_entity_poly.pdbx_seq_one_letter_code
_entity_poly.pdbx_strand_id
1 'polypeptide(L)'
;MSVQKILKTGLRKRGADGLEAIVFIDGDERSTDERWAEVRKLVQPKVELGCAIWLEDGTKVTLPFTALPWILPDRTGVLVLFESGEYTHQDGTDVFAPPNNAAIYNADGSLRFQLRFPAGDFSGRIGGIHSGSMPDKFEGMMGVVAGSAQGMPEWVYAVDPNSPELISTGQWVRW
;
A
#
# COMPACT_ATOMS: atom_id res chain seq x y z
N MET A 1 -24.84 5.71 8.85
CA MET A 1 -23.91 4.68 9.36
C MET A 1 -22.56 5.37 9.54
N SER A 2 -21.87 5.18 10.67
CA SER A 2 -20.52 5.74 10.85
C SER A 2 -19.55 5.05 9.89
N VAL A 3 -18.68 5.81 9.22
CA VAL A 3 -17.62 5.23 8.39
C VAL A 3 -16.56 4.68 9.33
N GLN A 4 -16.36 3.36 9.31
CA GLN A 4 -15.30 2.70 10.08
C GLN A 4 -13.94 3.21 9.64
N LYS A 5 -13.09 3.56 10.61
CA LYS A 5 -11.73 4.03 10.36
C LYS A 5 -10.73 2.91 10.60
N ILE A 6 -9.68 2.92 9.80
CA ILE A 6 -8.57 1.98 9.90
C ILE A 6 -7.64 2.46 11.00
N LEU A 7 -7.36 1.59 11.98
CA LEU A 7 -6.41 1.85 13.04
C LEU A 7 -4.97 1.54 12.58
N LYS A 8 -4.78 0.32 12.06
CA LYS A 8 -3.49 -0.29 11.74
C LYS A 8 -3.58 -1.19 10.52
N THR A 9 -2.46 -1.38 9.84
CA THR A 9 -2.29 -2.44 8.84
C THR A 9 -1.11 -3.33 9.17
N GLY A 10 -1.11 -4.57 8.69
CA GLY A 10 -0.04 -5.51 8.99
C GLY A 10 0.10 -6.65 8.00
N LEU A 11 1.35 -7.10 7.83
CA LEU A 11 1.71 -8.30 7.08
C LEU A 11 1.70 -9.51 8.01
N ARG A 12 1.08 -10.60 7.55
CA ARG A 12 1.01 -11.86 8.30
C ARG A 12 2.07 -12.84 7.79
N LYS A 13 2.83 -13.42 8.70
CA LYS A 13 3.83 -14.45 8.42
C LYS A 13 3.60 -15.66 9.30
N ARG A 14 3.97 -16.84 8.79
CA ARG A 14 3.90 -18.11 9.51
C ARG A 14 5.22 -18.86 9.42
N GLY A 15 5.68 -19.40 10.55
CA GLY A 15 6.86 -20.26 10.63
C GLY A 15 6.55 -21.71 10.24
N ALA A 16 7.60 -22.50 10.04
CA ALA A 16 7.48 -23.93 9.73
C ALA A 16 6.85 -24.77 10.86
N ASP A 17 6.88 -24.25 12.08
CA ASP A 17 6.21 -24.79 13.27
C ASP A 17 4.71 -24.44 13.33
N GLY A 18 4.20 -23.68 12.35
CA GLY A 18 2.81 -23.27 12.27
C GLY A 18 2.47 -22.01 13.09
N LEU A 19 3.42 -21.44 13.84
CA LEU A 19 3.18 -20.21 14.58
C LEU A 19 3.06 -19.01 13.63
N GLU A 20 2.12 -18.12 13.92
CA GLU A 20 1.91 -16.89 13.15
C GLU A 20 2.40 -15.66 13.91
N ALA A 21 2.95 -14.70 13.17
CA ALA A 21 3.26 -13.38 13.67
C ALA A 21 2.79 -12.30 12.69
N ILE A 22 2.55 -11.11 13.24
CA ILE A 22 2.13 -9.92 12.48
C ILE A 22 3.23 -8.87 12.59
N VAL A 23 3.63 -8.31 11.45
CA VAL A 23 4.40 -7.07 11.40
C VAL A 23 3.43 -5.96 11.03
N PHE A 24 3.16 -5.05 11.96
CA PHE A 24 2.36 -3.88 11.62
C PHE A 24 3.17 -2.93 10.73
N ILE A 25 2.60 -2.52 9.62
CA ILE A 25 3.29 -1.71 8.61
C ILE A 25 3.02 -0.23 8.88
N ASP A 26 1.76 0.10 9.15
CA ASP A 26 1.28 1.45 9.34
C ASP A 26 0.31 1.53 10.53
N GLY A 27 0.24 2.71 11.16
CA GLY A 27 -0.57 3.00 12.35
C GLY A 27 -0.04 2.43 13.66
N ASP A 28 1.19 1.90 13.69
CA ASP A 28 1.83 1.36 14.89
C ASP A 28 3.03 2.22 15.33
N GLU A 29 3.03 2.66 16.58
CA GLU A 29 4.04 3.56 17.16
C GLU A 29 5.35 2.85 17.51
N ARG A 30 5.33 1.52 17.52
CA ARG A 30 6.52 0.71 17.79
C ARG A 30 7.59 0.92 16.72
N SER A 31 8.84 0.89 17.17
CA SER A 31 9.99 0.88 16.27
C SER A 31 9.93 -0.29 15.29
N THR A 32 10.59 -0.16 14.14
CA THR A 32 10.70 -1.25 13.16
C THR A 32 11.24 -2.52 13.83
N ASP A 33 12.27 -2.42 14.67
CA ASP A 33 12.84 -3.59 15.32
C ASP A 33 11.89 -4.32 16.26
N GLU A 34 11.07 -3.59 17.00
CA GLU A 34 10.04 -4.18 17.87
C GLU A 34 8.94 -4.86 17.04
N ARG A 35 8.52 -4.25 15.92
CA ARG A 35 7.50 -4.84 15.04
C ARG A 35 7.96 -6.16 14.41
N TRP A 36 9.26 -6.28 14.13
CA TRP A 36 9.84 -7.49 13.55
C TRP A 36 10.26 -8.55 14.58
N ALA A 37 10.27 -8.24 15.87
CA ALA A 37 10.78 -9.15 16.91
C ALA A 37 10.07 -10.51 16.91
N GLU A 38 8.74 -10.54 16.84
CA GLU A 38 7.98 -11.79 16.81
C GLU A 38 8.19 -12.58 15.51
N VAL A 39 8.26 -11.90 14.37
CA VAL A 39 8.58 -12.56 13.10
C VAL A 39 9.98 -13.16 13.11
N ARG A 40 10.96 -12.51 13.75
CA ARG A 40 12.33 -13.04 13.87
C ARG A 40 12.36 -14.36 14.65
N LYS A 41 11.49 -14.54 15.65
CA LYS A 41 11.36 -15.77 16.46
C LYS A 41 10.75 -16.96 15.70
N LEU A 42 10.02 -16.72 14.60
CA LEU A 42 9.42 -17.79 13.81
C LEU A 42 10.46 -18.75 13.23
N VAL A 43 10.14 -20.05 13.21
CA VAL A 43 10.98 -21.10 12.62
C VAL A 43 10.97 -21.00 11.09
N GLN A 44 12.12 -21.17 10.46
CA GLN A 44 12.27 -21.15 8.99
C GLN A 44 11.86 -22.51 8.36
N PRO A 45 11.38 -22.53 7.10
CA PRO A 45 11.06 -21.37 6.26
C PRO A 45 9.82 -20.61 6.75
N LYS A 46 9.85 -19.28 6.57
CA LYS A 46 8.70 -18.41 6.83
C LYS A 46 7.90 -18.21 5.55
N VAL A 47 6.58 -18.34 5.63
CA VAL A 47 5.66 -18.06 4.52
C VAL A 47 4.87 -16.79 4.79
N GLU A 48 4.64 -15.99 3.76
CA GLU A 48 3.73 -14.84 3.83
C GLU A 48 2.30 -15.31 3.59
N LEU A 49 1.38 -14.87 4.45
CA LEU A 49 -0.03 -15.27 4.41
C LEU A 49 -0.94 -14.18 3.85
N GLY A 50 -0.38 -13.03 3.48
CA GLY A 50 -1.11 -11.84 3.06
C GLY A 50 -1.17 -10.75 4.12
N CYS A 51 -1.91 -9.69 3.80
CA CYS A 51 -2.07 -8.51 4.64
C CYS A 51 -3.43 -8.46 5.34
N ALA A 52 -3.53 -7.62 6.36
CA ALA A 52 -4.77 -7.35 7.06
C ALA A 52 -4.88 -5.89 7.53
N ILE A 53 -6.13 -5.47 7.72
CA ILE A 53 -6.55 -4.17 8.22
C ILE A 53 -7.20 -4.38 9.58
N TRP A 54 -6.86 -3.53 10.55
CA TRP A 54 -7.51 -3.47 11.86
C TRP A 54 -8.29 -2.17 11.96
N LEU A 55 -9.58 -2.26 12.27
CA LEU A 55 -10.48 -1.12 12.44
C LEU A 55 -10.51 -0.64 13.90
N GLU A 56 -11.00 0.57 14.13
CA GLU A 56 -11.11 1.17 15.46
C GLU A 56 -11.98 0.35 16.43
N ASP A 57 -12.98 -0.36 15.92
CA ASP A 57 -13.83 -1.25 16.73
C ASP A 57 -13.19 -2.62 17.03
N GLY A 58 -11.94 -2.82 16.62
CA GLY A 58 -11.21 -4.08 16.77
C GLY A 58 -11.47 -5.11 15.68
N THR A 59 -12.35 -4.83 14.70
CA THR A 59 -12.59 -5.70 13.55
C THR A 59 -11.30 -5.88 12.75
N LYS A 60 -11.04 -7.12 12.35
CA LYS A 60 -9.94 -7.47 11.45
C LYS A 60 -10.48 -7.87 10.08
N VAL A 61 -10.00 -7.21 9.04
CA VAL A 61 -10.30 -7.51 7.64
C VAL A 61 -9.06 -8.07 6.97
N THR A 62 -9.17 -9.21 6.30
CA THR A 62 -8.05 -9.84 5.58
C THR A 62 -8.07 -9.42 4.12
N LEU A 63 -6.89 -9.10 3.57
CA LEU A 63 -6.73 -8.74 2.17
C LEU A 63 -6.21 -9.93 1.36
N PRO A 64 -6.66 -10.10 0.10
CA PRO A 64 -6.36 -11.29 -0.71
C PRO A 64 -4.99 -11.23 -1.41
N PHE A 65 -4.03 -10.46 -0.89
CA PHE A 65 -2.71 -10.23 -1.48
C PHE A 65 -1.65 -9.99 -0.41
N THR A 66 -0.38 -10.10 -0.79
CA THR A 66 0.79 -9.88 0.06
C THR A 66 1.35 -8.46 -0.01
N ALA A 67 0.96 -7.70 -1.04
CA ALA A 67 1.33 -6.30 -1.20
C ALA A 67 0.97 -5.46 0.04
N LEU A 68 1.86 -4.53 0.43
CA LEU A 68 1.73 -3.77 1.66
C LEU A 68 0.65 -2.67 1.55
N PRO A 69 -0.34 -2.64 2.47
CA PRO A 69 -1.36 -1.59 2.49
C PRO A 69 -0.97 -0.41 3.38
N TRP A 70 -0.94 0.78 2.79
CA TRP A 70 -0.65 2.08 3.44
C TRP A 70 -1.95 2.80 3.79
N ILE A 71 -2.10 3.28 5.02
CA ILE A 71 -3.34 3.90 5.49
C ILE A 71 -3.51 5.27 4.83
N LEU A 72 -4.64 5.51 4.18
CA LEU A 72 -4.95 6.84 3.63
C LEU A 72 -5.04 7.89 4.75
N PRO A 73 -4.73 9.17 4.48
CA PRO A 73 -4.79 10.22 5.50
C PRO A 73 -6.15 10.34 6.19
N ASP A 74 -7.24 10.11 5.44
CA ASP A 74 -8.60 10.12 5.97
C ASP A 74 -8.99 8.83 6.74
N ARG A 75 -8.10 7.82 6.73
CA ARG A 75 -8.24 6.50 7.36
C ARG A 75 -9.47 5.69 6.92
N THR A 76 -10.10 6.03 5.80
CA THR A 76 -11.28 5.31 5.28
C THR A 76 -10.92 4.12 4.40
N GLY A 77 -9.64 3.99 4.07
CA GLY A 77 -9.13 3.00 3.14
C GLY A 77 -7.62 2.91 3.19
N VAL A 78 -7.09 2.04 2.34
CA VAL A 78 -5.65 1.83 2.16
C VAL A 78 -5.27 1.99 0.69
N LEU A 79 -4.11 2.57 0.45
CA LEU A 79 -3.42 2.53 -0.81
C LEU A 79 -2.51 1.30 -0.84
N VAL A 80 -2.60 0.50 -1.91
CA VAL A 80 -1.76 -0.67 -2.13
C VAL A 80 -1.01 -0.50 -3.45
N LEU A 81 0.30 -0.69 -3.41
CA LEU A 81 1.16 -0.75 -4.60
C LEU A 81 1.54 -2.20 -4.83
N PHE A 82 1.33 -2.71 -6.04
CA PHE A 82 1.56 -4.10 -6.39
C PHE A 82 2.84 -4.25 -7.21
N GLU A 83 3.72 -5.12 -6.75
CA GLU A 83 4.78 -5.71 -7.56
C GLU A 83 4.28 -6.96 -8.29
N SER A 84 5.04 -7.39 -9.30
CA SER A 84 4.67 -8.56 -10.09
C SER A 84 4.64 -9.82 -9.23
N GLY A 85 3.56 -10.59 -9.34
CA GLY A 85 3.34 -11.82 -8.58
C GLY A 85 2.67 -11.63 -7.21
N GLU A 86 2.52 -10.40 -6.71
CA GLU A 86 1.92 -10.16 -5.38
C GLU A 86 0.39 -10.29 -5.37
N TYR A 87 -0.24 -10.08 -6.54
CA TYR A 87 -1.67 -10.30 -6.71
C TYR A 87 -1.98 -10.68 -8.16
N THR A 88 -2.22 -11.97 -8.37
CA THR A 88 -2.37 -12.55 -9.71
C THR A 88 -3.73 -13.21 -9.90
N HIS A 89 -4.18 -13.26 -11.14
CA HIS A 89 -5.25 -14.13 -11.60
C HIS A 89 -4.82 -15.60 -11.52
N GLN A 90 -5.77 -16.53 -11.69
CA GLN A 90 -5.48 -17.97 -11.67
C GLN A 90 -4.50 -18.41 -12.76
N ASP A 91 -4.41 -17.66 -13.86
CA ASP A 91 -3.47 -17.91 -14.96
C ASP A 91 -2.06 -17.35 -14.71
N GLY A 92 -1.83 -16.71 -13.55
CA GLY A 92 -0.54 -16.15 -13.16
C GLY A 92 -0.29 -14.72 -13.66
N THR A 93 -1.25 -14.09 -14.35
CA THR A 93 -1.13 -12.68 -14.78
C THR A 93 -1.44 -11.73 -13.62
N ASP A 94 -0.74 -10.60 -13.55
CA ASP A 94 -0.94 -9.60 -12.49
C ASP A 94 -2.33 -8.94 -12.62
N VAL A 95 -3.08 -8.87 -11.51
CA VAL A 95 -4.39 -8.19 -11.44
C VAL A 95 -4.24 -6.69 -11.68
N PHE A 96 -3.16 -6.10 -11.14
CA PHE A 96 -2.80 -4.71 -11.35
C PHE A 96 -1.40 -4.62 -11.96
N ALA A 97 -1.32 -4.85 -13.27
CA ALA A 97 -0.08 -4.71 -14.00
C ALA A 97 0.35 -3.23 -14.15
N PRO A 98 1.66 -2.96 -14.27
CA PRO A 98 2.16 -1.64 -14.67
C PRO A 98 1.56 -1.15 -16.00
N PRO A 99 1.38 0.17 -16.18
CA PRO A 99 1.81 1.23 -15.27
C PRO A 99 0.87 1.48 -14.10
N ASN A 100 -0.40 1.07 -14.20
CA ASN A 100 -1.43 1.32 -13.18
C ASN A 100 -1.41 0.25 -12.08
N ASN A 101 -0.24 0.01 -11.49
CA ASN A 101 0.02 -1.07 -10.53
C ASN A 101 -0.42 -0.73 -9.09
N ALA A 102 -1.39 0.15 -8.90
CA ALA A 102 -1.85 0.55 -7.57
C ALA A 102 -3.36 0.66 -7.49
N ALA A 103 -3.91 0.42 -6.30
CA ALA A 103 -5.33 0.53 -6.06
C ALA A 103 -5.63 1.01 -4.63
N ILE A 104 -6.79 1.64 -4.47
CA ILE A 104 -7.36 1.96 -3.18
C ILE A 104 -8.41 0.92 -2.82
N TYR A 105 -8.32 0.43 -1.58
CA TYR A 105 -9.33 -0.44 -0.96
C TYR A 105 -10.02 0.29 0.19
N ASN A 106 -11.29 0.01 0.40
CA ASN A 106 -12.05 0.49 1.55
C ASN A 106 -11.63 -0.23 2.83
N ALA A 107 -12.02 0.32 3.99
CA ALA A 107 -11.82 -0.29 5.30
C ALA A 107 -12.40 -1.72 5.42
N ASP A 108 -13.44 -2.05 4.66
CA ASP A 108 -14.05 -3.38 4.60
C ASP A 108 -13.31 -4.36 3.66
N GLY A 109 -12.22 -3.92 3.02
CA GLY A 109 -11.42 -4.73 2.10
C GLY A 109 -11.97 -4.80 0.68
N SER A 110 -13.08 -4.13 0.36
CA SER A 110 -13.57 -4.01 -1.01
C SER A 110 -12.69 -3.06 -1.83
N LEU A 111 -12.50 -3.37 -3.13
CA LEU A 111 -11.81 -2.49 -4.06
C LEU A 111 -12.62 -1.20 -4.23
N ARG A 112 -12.00 -0.04 -3.98
CA ARG A 112 -12.61 1.27 -4.24
C ARG A 112 -12.38 1.66 -5.70
N PHE A 113 -11.12 1.72 -6.13
CA PHE A 113 -10.73 1.91 -7.53
C PHE A 113 -9.23 1.62 -7.73
N GLN A 114 -8.85 1.33 -8.97
CA GLN A 114 -7.47 1.31 -9.43
C GLN A 114 -7.00 2.74 -9.73
N LEU A 115 -5.79 3.09 -9.32
CA LEU A 115 -5.18 4.37 -9.66
C LEU A 115 -4.76 4.40 -11.13
N ARG A 116 -4.83 5.58 -11.73
CA ARG A 116 -4.50 5.80 -13.14
C ARG A 116 -3.63 7.03 -13.28
N PHE A 117 -2.62 6.92 -14.12
CA PHE A 117 -1.88 8.09 -14.57
C PHE A 117 -2.77 9.04 -15.39
N PRO A 118 -2.48 10.36 -15.36
CA PRO A 118 -3.11 11.32 -16.26
C PRO A 118 -2.91 10.97 -17.72
N ALA A 119 -3.82 11.45 -18.57
CA ALA A 119 -3.66 11.30 -20.01
C ALA A 119 -2.36 11.96 -20.50
N GLY A 120 -1.58 11.25 -21.32
CA GLY A 120 -0.30 11.72 -21.85
C GLY A 120 0.89 11.52 -20.89
N ASP A 121 0.69 10.86 -19.76
CA ASP A 121 1.78 10.41 -18.89
C ASP A 121 2.48 9.17 -19.48
N PHE A 122 3.80 9.11 -19.30
CA PHE A 122 4.64 8.02 -19.83
C PHE A 122 5.40 7.28 -18.71
N SER A 123 4.97 7.43 -17.46
CA SER A 123 5.54 6.72 -16.32
C SER A 123 5.33 5.21 -16.47
N GLY A 124 6.35 4.44 -16.10
CA GLY A 124 6.34 2.99 -16.26
C GLY A 124 5.63 2.26 -15.14
N ARG A 125 5.60 2.83 -13.93
CA ARG A 125 4.92 2.30 -12.74
C ARG A 125 4.88 3.33 -11.60
N ILE A 126 4.04 3.07 -10.61
CA ILE A 126 4.15 3.67 -9.28
C ILE A 126 5.16 2.82 -8.48
N GLY A 127 6.25 3.46 -8.05
CA GLY A 127 7.41 2.79 -7.45
C GLY A 127 7.46 2.83 -5.92
N GLY A 128 6.71 3.73 -5.29
CA GLY A 128 6.73 3.83 -3.83
C GLY A 128 5.85 4.95 -3.28
N ILE A 129 5.77 5.00 -1.96
CA ILE A 129 5.12 6.10 -1.22
C ILE A 129 6.11 7.25 -1.05
N HIS A 130 5.67 8.47 -1.33
CA HIS A 130 6.42 9.69 -1.04
C HIS A 130 6.11 10.14 0.39
N SER A 131 7.15 10.19 1.23
CA SER A 131 7.06 10.63 2.64
C SER A 131 7.56 12.06 2.86
N GLY A 132 8.05 12.72 1.81
CA GLY A 132 8.46 14.12 1.88
C GLY A 132 7.27 15.08 1.89
N SER A 133 7.55 16.37 2.09
CA SER A 133 6.51 17.39 1.99
C SER A 133 5.95 17.50 0.57
N MET A 134 4.65 17.76 0.49
CA MET A 134 3.95 18.17 -0.73
C MET A 134 3.40 19.60 -0.53
N PRO A 135 3.17 20.36 -1.61
CA PRO A 135 2.53 21.68 -1.55
C PRO A 135 1.20 21.65 -0.79
N ASP A 136 0.89 22.71 -0.05
CA ASP A 136 -0.32 22.83 0.78
C ASP A 136 -1.64 22.53 0.04
N LYS A 137 -1.70 22.79 -1.26
CA LYS A 137 -2.86 22.45 -2.09
C LYS A 137 -3.17 20.95 -2.16
N PHE A 138 -2.27 20.10 -1.71
CA PHE A 138 -2.41 18.65 -1.61
C PHE A 138 -2.55 18.17 -0.16
N GLU A 139 -2.88 19.06 0.78
CA GLU A 139 -3.16 18.69 2.16
C GLU A 139 -4.26 17.62 2.23
N GLY A 140 -4.07 16.61 3.09
CA GLY A 140 -4.97 15.47 3.21
C GLY A 140 -4.82 14.40 2.11
N MET A 141 -3.89 14.59 1.16
CA MET A 141 -3.56 13.59 0.14
C MET A 141 -2.29 12.83 0.50
N MET A 142 -2.18 11.59 0.02
CA MET A 142 -0.95 10.80 0.11
C MET A 142 -0.09 11.05 -1.14
N GLY A 143 1.22 11.11 -0.97
CA GLY A 143 2.15 11.21 -2.11
C GLY A 143 2.62 9.84 -2.57
N VAL A 144 2.79 9.67 -3.89
CA VAL A 144 3.47 8.53 -4.49
C VAL A 144 4.55 8.98 -5.45
N VAL A 145 5.60 8.17 -5.61
CA VAL A 145 6.63 8.36 -6.62
C VAL A 145 6.38 7.43 -7.79
N ALA A 146 6.47 7.97 -9.01
CA ALA A 146 6.37 7.21 -10.24
C ALA A 146 7.54 7.56 -11.16
N GLY A 147 8.09 6.54 -11.79
CA GLY A 147 9.26 6.67 -12.64
C GLY A 147 9.17 5.80 -13.88
N SER A 148 10.04 6.09 -14.84
CA SER A 148 10.35 5.11 -15.87
C SER A 148 11.16 3.97 -15.24
N ALA A 149 10.99 2.74 -15.72
CA ALA A 149 11.84 1.61 -15.29
C ALA A 149 13.34 1.82 -15.63
N GLN A 150 13.69 2.90 -16.34
CA GLN A 150 14.98 3.10 -17.01
C GLN A 150 15.76 4.35 -16.54
N GLY A 151 15.21 5.18 -15.63
CA GLY A 151 15.98 6.26 -15.03
C GLY A 151 15.18 7.47 -14.55
N MET A 152 15.82 8.19 -13.64
CA MET A 152 15.43 9.46 -13.02
C MET A 152 15.13 10.58 -14.04
N PRO A 153 14.35 11.61 -13.65
CA PRO A 153 13.76 11.82 -12.33
C PRO A 153 12.49 10.98 -12.08
N GLU A 154 12.25 10.62 -10.82
CA GLU A 154 10.95 10.09 -10.40
C GLU A 154 10.04 11.25 -10.02
N TRP A 155 8.85 11.26 -10.60
CA TRP A 155 7.85 12.30 -10.42
C TRP A 155 6.96 11.97 -9.23
N VAL A 156 6.60 13.01 -8.47
CA VAL A 156 5.69 12.89 -7.34
C VAL A 156 4.27 13.19 -7.80
N TYR A 157 3.35 12.29 -7.46
CA TYR A 157 1.91 12.47 -7.69
C TYR A 157 1.19 12.46 -6.35
N ALA A 158 0.16 13.29 -6.22
CA ALA A 158 -0.76 13.24 -5.11
C ALA A 158 -1.90 12.26 -5.42
N VAL A 159 -2.31 11.52 -4.40
CA VAL A 159 -3.41 10.56 -4.41
C VAL A 159 -4.55 11.16 -3.58
N ASP A 160 -5.62 11.57 -4.28
CA ASP A 160 -6.89 11.88 -3.63
C ASP A 160 -7.59 10.56 -3.24
N PRO A 161 -7.93 10.35 -1.95
CA PRO A 161 -8.68 9.18 -1.48
C PRO A 161 -9.97 8.87 -2.26
N ASN A 162 -10.53 9.85 -2.96
CA ASN A 162 -11.82 9.79 -3.63
C ASN A 162 -11.74 9.88 -5.16
N SER A 163 -10.54 9.98 -5.75
CA SER A 163 -10.36 10.05 -7.20
C SER A 163 -9.43 8.94 -7.71
N PRO A 164 -9.77 8.27 -8.83
CA PRO A 164 -8.88 7.28 -9.44
C PRO A 164 -7.69 7.90 -10.18
N GLU A 165 -7.74 9.19 -10.52
CA GLU A 165 -6.69 9.85 -11.29
C GLU A 165 -5.61 10.42 -10.37
N LEU A 166 -4.36 10.06 -10.65
CA LEU A 166 -3.19 10.65 -10.00
C LEU A 166 -3.09 12.14 -10.34
N ILE A 167 -2.78 12.98 -9.35
CA ILE A 167 -2.66 14.41 -9.55
C ILE A 167 -1.18 14.78 -9.61
N SER A 168 -0.71 15.29 -10.74
CA SER A 168 0.68 15.74 -10.84
C SER A 168 0.96 16.87 -9.85
N THR A 169 1.99 16.70 -9.03
CA THR A 169 2.40 17.75 -8.09
C THR A 169 3.30 18.80 -8.73
N GLY A 170 3.90 18.47 -9.88
CA GLY A 170 5.00 19.22 -10.49
C GLY A 170 6.34 19.05 -9.76
N GLN A 171 6.39 18.23 -8.72
CA GLN A 171 7.62 17.90 -8.00
C GLN A 171 8.22 16.60 -8.54
N TRP A 172 9.54 16.48 -8.36
CA TRP A 172 10.28 15.27 -8.62
C TRP A 172 11.28 15.04 -7.49
N VAL A 173 11.68 13.79 -7.29
CA VAL A 173 12.67 13.40 -6.30
C VAL A 173 13.98 12.97 -6.96
N ARG A 174 15.09 13.32 -6.32
CA ARG A 174 16.43 12.81 -6.60
C ARG A 174 16.85 11.97 -5.40
N TRP A 175 17.17 10.71 -5.65
CA TRP A 175 17.80 9.83 -4.66
C TRP A 175 19.32 10.05 -4.66
#